data_AF-A0A956F560-F1
#
_entry.id   AF-A0A956F560-F1
#
_cell.length_a   1.000
_cell.length_b   1.000
_cell.length_c   1.000
_cell.angle_alpha   90.00
_cell.angle_beta   90.00
_cell.angle_gamma   90.00
#
_symmetry.space_group_name_H-M   'P 1'
#
loop_
_entity.id
_entity.type
_entity.pdbx_description
1 polymer ?
#
loop_
_entity_poly.entity_id
_entity_poly.type
_entity_poly.pdbx_seq_one_letter_code
_entity_poly.pdbx_strand_id
1 'polypeptide(L)'
;MSSSPPNPSAAPHSVLARVGGWVRRHPRKLGALLVLLAIPLAFHGYVLMRSRMRPPPIALQQLTLGESSGIRYATWGAQAKLDPSSDYARSVGKLEEVRLIGTPSQIGQVHAVLLKAEMDRTEEVVWGLFRQHVS
;
A
#
# COMPACT_ATOMS: atom_id res chain seq x y z
N MET A 1 72.22 -23.99 -19.12
CA MET A 1 71.11 -23.10 -18.71
C MET A 1 70.40 -22.68 -19.99
N SER A 2 69.20 -23.21 -20.24
CA SER A 2 68.35 -22.75 -21.35
C SER A 2 66.93 -22.68 -20.82
N SER A 3 66.47 -21.46 -20.57
CA SER A 3 65.12 -21.11 -20.13
C SER A 3 64.22 -20.97 -21.35
N SER A 4 63.39 -21.98 -21.63
CA SER A 4 62.28 -21.83 -22.56
C SER A 4 61.14 -21.03 -21.91
N PRO A 5 60.53 -20.06 -22.61
CA PRO A 5 59.49 -19.21 -22.05
C PRO A 5 58.15 -19.97 -21.91
N PRO A 6 57.26 -19.52 -21.01
CA PRO A 6 55.93 -20.12 -20.83
C PRO A 6 55.05 -19.83 -22.06
N ASN A 7 54.43 -20.88 -22.60
CA ASN A 7 53.47 -20.77 -23.69
C ASN A 7 52.16 -20.14 -23.17
N PRO A 8 51.78 -18.92 -23.58
CA PRO A 8 50.60 -18.23 -23.07
C PRO A 8 49.52 -18.23 -24.15
N SER A 9 48.65 -19.25 -24.23
CA SER A 9 47.39 -19.19 -25.00
C SER A 9 46.51 -20.43 -24.80
N ALA A 10 46.04 -20.67 -23.58
CA ALA A 10 44.80 -21.43 -23.40
C ALA A 10 43.65 -20.42 -23.38
N ALA A 11 43.21 -20.03 -24.57
CA ALA A 11 42.25 -18.96 -24.76
C ALA A 11 40.88 -19.26 -24.10
N PRO A 12 40.17 -18.22 -23.59
CA PRO A 12 38.83 -18.32 -22.98
C PRO A 12 37.70 -18.74 -23.94
N HIS A 13 38.00 -19.06 -25.20
CA HIS A 13 37.00 -19.35 -26.24
C HIS A 13 36.26 -20.70 -26.10
N SER A 14 36.68 -21.58 -25.19
CA SER A 14 36.11 -22.93 -25.07
C SER A 14 34.80 -23.00 -24.28
N VAL A 15 34.53 -22.02 -23.40
CA VAL A 15 33.33 -22.05 -22.53
C VAL A 15 32.09 -21.64 -23.32
N LEU A 16 32.15 -20.55 -24.09
CA LEU A 16 31.03 -20.08 -24.90
C LEU A 16 30.64 -21.07 -26.01
N ALA A 17 31.63 -21.73 -26.62
CA ALA A 17 31.40 -22.76 -27.63
C ALA A 17 30.72 -24.02 -27.06
N ARG A 18 31.09 -24.43 -25.84
CA ARG A 18 30.44 -25.56 -25.13
C ARG A 18 29.01 -25.22 -24.73
N VAL A 19 28.74 -24.00 -24.26
CA VAL A 19 27.39 -23.54 -23.91
C VAL A 19 26.51 -23.49 -25.17
N GLY A 20 27.01 -22.96 -26.29
CA GLY A 20 26.27 -22.92 -27.55
C GLY A 20 25.92 -24.31 -28.10
N GLY A 21 26.85 -25.26 -28.03
CA GLY A 21 26.61 -26.65 -28.44
C GLY A 21 25.60 -27.40 -27.56
N TRP A 22 25.58 -27.10 -26.26
CA TRP A 22 24.63 -27.70 -25.31
C TRP A 22 23.22 -27.13 -25.46
N VAL A 23 23.10 -25.81 -25.60
CA VAL A 23 21.82 -25.10 -25.83
C VAL A 23 21.10 -25.63 -27.07
N ARG A 24 21.85 -25.85 -28.16
CA ARG A 24 21.31 -26.36 -29.43
C ARG A 24 20.83 -27.83 -29.36
N ARG A 25 21.32 -28.63 -28.42
CA ARG A 25 20.92 -30.04 -28.24
C ARG A 25 19.70 -30.23 -27.33
N HIS A 26 19.31 -29.20 -26.56
CA HIS A 26 18.23 -29.31 -25.58
C HIS A 26 17.13 -28.24 -25.71
N PRO A 27 16.62 -27.96 -26.93
CA PRO A 27 15.60 -26.90 -27.12
C PRO A 27 14.33 -27.17 -26.32
N ARG A 28 13.92 -28.44 -26.17
CA ARG A 28 12.73 -28.83 -25.41
C ARG A 28 12.88 -28.54 -23.91
N LYS A 29 14.06 -28.77 -23.32
CA LYS A 29 14.33 -28.54 -21.89
C LYS A 29 14.42 -27.03 -21.59
N LEU A 30 15.06 -26.28 -22.48
CA LEU A 30 15.11 -24.82 -22.39
C LEU A 30 13.72 -24.19 -22.54
N GLY A 31 12.90 -24.72 -23.45
CA GLY A 31 11.50 -24.32 -23.58
C GLY A 31 10.71 -24.57 -22.30
N ALA A 32 10.85 -25.75 -21.69
CA ALA A 32 10.18 -26.06 -20.42
C ALA A 32 10.62 -25.14 -19.27
N LEU A 33 11.92 -24.85 -19.15
CA LEU A 33 12.44 -23.93 -18.14
C LEU A 33 11.92 -22.50 -18.35
N LEU A 34 11.87 -22.05 -19.61
CA LEU A 34 11.36 -20.73 -19.97
C LEU A 34 9.88 -20.62 -19.64
N VAL A 35 9.07 -21.63 -19.95
CA VAL A 35 7.64 -21.68 -19.59
C VAL A 35 7.46 -21.67 -18.07
N LEU A 36 8.24 -22.47 -17.34
CA LEU A 36 8.19 -22.53 -15.87
C LEU A 36 8.46 -21.18 -15.21
N LEU A 37 9.35 -20.36 -15.79
CA LEU A 37 9.64 -19.02 -15.31
C LEU A 37 8.64 -17.97 -15.82
N ALA A 38 8.19 -18.09 -17.07
CA ALA A 38 7.31 -17.12 -17.70
C ALA A 38 5.91 -17.13 -17.10
N ILE A 39 5.37 -18.30 -16.73
CA ILE A 39 4.02 -18.43 -16.16
C ILE A 39 3.85 -17.63 -14.86
N PRO A 40 4.67 -17.81 -13.81
CA PRO A 40 4.50 -17.06 -12.57
C PRO A 40 4.74 -15.56 -12.77
N LEU A 41 5.70 -15.16 -13.60
CA LEU A 41 5.92 -13.74 -13.91
C LEU A 41 4.72 -13.12 -14.63
N ALA A 42 4.20 -13.80 -15.66
CA ALA A 42 3.01 -13.35 -16.39
C ALA A 42 1.79 -13.29 -15.47
N PHE A 43 1.63 -14.26 -14.57
CA PHE A 43 0.56 -14.26 -13.58
C PHE A 43 0.67 -13.06 -12.62
N HIS A 44 1.84 -12.78 -12.05
CA HIS A 44 2.03 -11.61 -11.19
C HIS A 44 1.77 -10.31 -11.95
N GLY A 45 2.26 -10.19 -13.19
CA GLY A 45 1.98 -9.04 -14.05
C GLY A 45 0.47 -8.87 -14.33
N TYR A 46 -0.21 -9.97 -14.64
CA TYR A 46 -1.67 -9.98 -14.83
C TYR A 46 -2.42 -9.53 -13.58
N VAL A 47 -2.08 -10.10 -12.42
CA VAL A 47 -2.67 -9.72 -11.14
C VAL A 47 -2.44 -8.25 -10.88
N LEU A 48 -1.21 -7.73 -11.01
CA LEU A 48 -0.91 -6.31 -10.80
C LEU A 48 -1.68 -5.38 -11.75
N MET A 49 -1.87 -5.78 -13.01
CA MET A 49 -2.64 -4.97 -13.96
C MET A 49 -4.13 -4.98 -13.64
N ARG A 50 -4.67 -6.11 -13.19
CA ARG A 50 -6.11 -6.29 -12.89
C ARG A 50 -6.50 -5.79 -11.50
N SER A 51 -5.59 -5.88 -10.53
CA SER A 51 -5.80 -5.46 -9.16
C SER A 51 -5.64 -3.95 -8.97
N ARG A 52 -5.13 -3.24 -9.99
CA ARG A 52 -5.21 -1.77 -10.08
C ARG A 52 -6.65 -1.32 -10.23
N MET A 53 -7.40 -1.39 -9.14
CA MET A 53 -8.62 -0.62 -9.00
C MET A 53 -8.20 0.85 -8.89
N ARG A 54 -8.68 1.67 -9.83
CA ARG A 54 -8.60 3.12 -9.61
C ARG A 54 -9.44 3.39 -8.35
N PRO A 55 -8.88 4.06 -7.33
CA PRO A 55 -9.68 4.44 -6.19
C PRO A 55 -10.90 5.21 -6.73
N PRO A 56 -12.12 4.89 -6.27
CA PRO A 56 -13.30 5.61 -6.72
C PRO A 56 -13.04 7.11 -6.51
N PRO A 57 -13.42 7.97 -7.46
CA PRO A 57 -13.28 9.41 -7.26
C PRO A 57 -14.12 9.80 -6.05
N ILE A 58 -13.46 10.00 -4.91
CA ILE A 58 -14.10 10.54 -3.72
C ILE A 58 -14.22 12.02 -4.00
N ALA A 59 -15.41 12.45 -4.43
CA ALA A 59 -15.77 13.85 -4.33
C ALA A 59 -15.81 14.16 -2.83
N LEU A 60 -14.69 14.68 -2.31
CA LEU A 60 -14.61 15.21 -0.96
C LEU A 60 -15.55 16.41 -0.92
N GLN A 61 -16.81 16.14 -0.59
CA GLN A 61 -17.74 17.18 -0.24
C GLN A 61 -17.09 17.94 0.92
N GLN A 62 -16.93 19.25 0.75
CA GLN A 62 -16.26 20.07 1.75
C GLN A 62 -17.09 20.05 3.04
N LEU A 63 -16.55 19.36 4.03
CA LEU A 63 -16.99 19.41 5.41
C LEU A 63 -16.36 20.62 6.06
N THR A 64 -17.20 21.52 6.58
CA THR A 64 -16.74 22.62 7.40
C THR A 64 -16.74 22.16 8.85
N LEU A 65 -15.60 22.30 9.51
CA LEU A 65 -15.44 22.03 10.93
C LEU A 65 -15.67 23.31 11.72
N GLY A 66 -16.38 23.18 12.83
CA GLY A 66 -16.52 24.23 13.83
C GLY A 66 -16.38 23.65 15.23
N GLU A 67 -15.99 24.49 16.18
CA GLU A 67 -15.98 24.12 17.60
C GLU A 67 -16.63 25.23 18.41
N SER A 68 -17.47 24.85 19.37
CA SER A 68 -18.05 25.78 20.31
C SER A 68 -18.43 25.06 21.60
N SER A 69 -18.10 25.68 22.73
CA SER A 69 -18.39 25.14 24.07
C SER A 69 -17.86 23.71 24.29
N GLY A 70 -16.72 23.37 23.68
CA GLY A 70 -16.10 22.04 23.76
C GLY A 70 -16.82 20.95 22.95
N ILE A 71 -17.76 21.34 22.08
CA ILE A 71 -18.42 20.45 21.13
C ILE A 71 -17.88 20.78 19.74
N ARG A 72 -17.37 19.76 19.07
CA ARG A 72 -16.89 19.83 17.69
C ARG A 72 -18.02 19.42 16.76
N TYR A 73 -18.25 20.21 15.72
CA TYR A 73 -19.33 20.03 14.76
C TYR A 73 -18.75 19.87 13.36
N ALA A 74 -19.41 19.05 12.56
CA ALA A 74 -19.10 18.91 11.14
C ALA A 74 -20.39 19.14 10.35
N THR A 75 -20.33 20.07 9.39
CA THR A 75 -21.49 20.41 8.58
C THR A 75 -21.15 20.38 7.10
N TRP A 76 -22.10 19.91 6.30
CA TRP A 76 -21.98 19.90 4.85
C TRP A 76 -22.20 21.31 4.28
N GLY A 77 -21.23 21.80 3.50
CA GLY A 77 -21.29 23.11 2.86
C GLY A 77 -20.58 24.23 3.62
N ALA A 78 -20.55 25.42 3.01
CA ALA A 78 -19.64 26.51 3.40
C ALA A 78 -20.03 27.28 4.68
N GLN A 79 -21.18 26.99 5.29
CA GLN A 79 -21.65 27.70 6.48
C GLN A 79 -21.95 26.70 7.60
N ALA A 80 -20.95 26.48 8.45
CA ALA A 80 -21.13 25.77 9.71
C ALA A 80 -22.04 26.60 10.62
N LYS A 81 -23.33 26.28 10.62
CA LYS A 81 -24.22 26.74 11.68
C LYS A 81 -24.14 25.74 12.83
N LEU A 82 -23.95 26.28 14.04
CA LEU A 82 -24.15 25.53 15.26
C LEU A 82 -25.61 25.08 15.33
N ASP A 83 -25.84 23.82 15.01
CA ASP A 83 -27.15 23.20 15.10
C ASP A 83 -27.03 21.97 16.01
N PRO A 84 -27.73 21.92 17.16
CA PRO A 84 -27.79 20.73 18.01
C PRO A 84 -28.26 19.48 17.27
N SER A 85 -28.97 19.66 16.15
CA SER A 85 -29.42 18.59 15.28
C SER A 85 -28.35 18.11 14.28
N SER A 86 -27.19 18.76 14.18
CA SER A 86 -26.07 18.40 13.27
C SER A 86 -25.17 17.27 13.80
N ASP A 87 -24.22 16.85 12.95
CA ASP A 87 -23.16 15.92 13.32
C ASP A 87 -22.18 16.55 14.32
N TYR A 88 -21.88 15.85 15.41
CA TYR A 88 -20.99 16.37 16.45
C TYR A 88 -20.16 15.30 17.15
N ALA A 89 -19.07 15.74 17.78
CA ALA A 89 -18.27 15.00 18.73
C ALA A 89 -18.01 15.86 19.98
N ARG A 90 -18.21 15.31 21.18
CA ARG A 90 -17.89 15.98 22.44
C ARG A 90 -17.33 15.00 23.45
N SER A 91 -16.48 15.49 24.34
CA SER A 91 -15.99 14.69 25.46
C SER A 91 -16.98 14.74 26.63
N VAL A 92 -17.36 13.56 27.14
CA VAL A 92 -18.21 13.38 28.31
C VAL A 92 -17.46 12.51 29.31
N GLY A 93 -16.76 13.15 30.24
CA GLY A 93 -15.89 12.46 31.20
C GLY A 93 -14.71 11.78 30.50
N LYS A 94 -14.66 10.44 30.55
CA LYS A 94 -13.64 9.62 29.86
C LYS A 94 -14.11 9.06 28.53
N LEU A 95 -15.33 9.39 28.11
CA LEU A 95 -15.93 8.90 26.88
C LEU A 95 -16.02 10.02 25.86
N GLU A 96 -15.96 9.65 24.59
CA GLU A 96 -16.26 10.53 23.49
C GLU A 96 -17.67 10.21 22.98
N GLU A 97 -18.58 11.17 23.10
CA GLU A 97 -19.92 11.08 22.56
C GLU A 97 -19.92 11.63 21.15
N VAL A 98 -20.39 10.82 20.20
CA VAL A 98 -20.41 11.16 18.78
C VAL A 98 -21.81 10.93 18.25
N ARG A 99 -22.34 11.94 17.55
CA ARG A 99 -23.59 11.85 16.84
C ARG A 99 -23.33 12.05 15.36
N LEU A 100 -23.72 11.05 14.57
CA LEU A 100 -23.54 11.01 13.13
C LEU A 100 -24.88 10.73 12.45
N ILE A 101 -25.19 11.47 11.40
CA ILE A 101 -26.49 11.48 10.73
C ILE A 101 -26.26 11.41 9.22
N GLY A 102 -27.16 10.71 8.54
CA GLY A 102 -27.18 10.61 7.08
C GLY A 102 -26.90 9.20 6.59
N THR A 103 -26.45 9.11 5.34
CA THR A 103 -26.13 7.83 4.69
C THR A 103 -24.83 7.23 5.26
N PRO A 104 -24.59 5.91 5.11
CA PRO A 104 -23.34 5.30 5.57
C PRO A 104 -22.07 5.97 5.02
N SER A 105 -22.11 6.44 3.78
CA SER A 105 -20.99 7.18 3.17
C SER A 105 -20.74 8.54 3.85
N GLN A 106 -21.82 9.28 4.15
CA GLN A 106 -21.73 10.56 4.86
C GLN A 106 -21.23 10.37 6.29
N ILE A 107 -21.78 9.39 7.00
CA ILE A 107 -21.35 9.01 8.35
C ILE A 107 -19.85 8.70 8.35
N GLY A 108 -19.37 7.90 7.39
CA GLY A 108 -17.95 7.57 7.28
C GLY A 108 -17.05 8.80 7.07
N GLN A 109 -17.47 9.74 6.22
CA GLN A 109 -16.72 10.98 5.99
C GLN A 109 -16.67 11.86 7.23
N VAL A 110 -17.82 12.08 7.88
CA VAL A 110 -17.92 12.88 9.09
C VAL A 110 -17.12 12.26 10.23
N HIS A 111 -17.24 10.94 10.42
CA HIS A 111 -16.48 10.17 11.41
C HIS A 111 -14.98 10.36 11.24
N ALA A 112 -14.47 10.18 10.01
CA ALA A 112 -13.05 10.34 9.70
C ALA A 112 -12.52 11.74 10.01
N VAL A 113 -13.37 12.77 9.89
CA VAL A 113 -13.00 14.16 10.15
C VAL A 113 -13.10 14.50 11.64
N LEU A 114 -14.22 14.20 12.30
CA LEU A 114 -14.43 14.54 13.71
C LEU A 114 -13.51 13.75 14.65
N LEU A 115 -13.30 12.46 14.36
CA LEU A 115 -12.54 11.56 15.21
C LEU A 115 -11.10 11.36 14.76
N LYS A 116 -10.62 12.17 13.80
CA LYS A 116 -9.26 12.03 13.27
C LYS A 116 -8.20 11.99 14.38
N ALA A 117 -8.29 12.92 15.33
CA ALA A 117 -7.33 13.01 16.42
C ALA A 117 -7.32 11.75 17.31
N GLU A 118 -8.49 11.16 17.57
CA GLU A 118 -8.58 9.94 18.39
C GLU A 118 -8.11 8.71 17.61
N MET A 119 -8.39 8.67 16.30
CA MET A 119 -7.84 7.64 15.41
C MET A 119 -6.31 7.69 15.35
N ASP A 120 -5.73 8.89 15.18
CA ASP A 120 -4.29 9.10 15.16
C ASP A 120 -3.66 8.62 16.49
N ARG A 121 -4.27 8.98 17.63
CA ARG A 121 -3.83 8.54 18.96
C ARG A 121 -3.90 7.02 19.12
N THR A 122 -4.98 6.41 18.65
CA THR A 122 -5.17 4.96 18.72
C THR A 122 -4.14 4.23 17.86
N GLU A 123 -3.85 4.74 16.67
CA GLU A 123 -2.84 4.19 15.76
C GLU A 123 -1.44 4.19 16.42
N GLU A 124 -1.06 5.28 17.08
CA GLU A 124 0.21 5.35 17.82
C GLU A 124 0.32 4.29 18.92
N VAL A 125 -0.75 4.07 19.67
CA VAL A 125 -0.81 3.05 20.72
C VAL A 125 -0.66 1.65 20.12
N VAL A 126 -1.42 1.34 19.06
CA VAL A 126 -1.35 0.04 18.38
C VAL A 126 0.05 -0.20 17.82
N TRP A 127 0.65 0.80 17.19
CA TRP A 127 2.01 0.69 16.65
C TRP A 127 3.07 0.56 17.75
N GLY A 128 2.87 1.22 18.88
CA GLY A 128 3.69 1.04 20.08
C GLY A 128 3.66 -0.40 20.60
N LEU A 129 2.47 -0.96 20.74
CA LEU A 129 2.27 -2.35 21.19
C LEU A 129 2.86 -3.36 20.20
N PHE A 130 2.66 -3.16 18.90
CA PHE A 130 3.24 -4.02 17.86
C PHE A 130 4.77 -4.06 17.97
N ARG A 131 5.41 -2.90 18.09
CA ARG A 131 6.87 -2.82 18.22
C ARG A 131 7.38 -3.57 19.45
N GLN A 132 6.68 -3.49 20.58
CA GLN A 132 7.07 -4.22 21.81
C GLN A 132 7.04 -5.75 21.68
N HIS A 133 6.22 -6.30 20.78
CA HIS A 133 6.05 -7.75 20.63
C HIS A 133 6.89 -8.36 19.49
N VAL A 134 7.37 -7.53 18.57
CA VAL A 134 8.14 -7.99 17.39
C VAL A 134 9.64 -7.76 17.55
N SER A 135 10.06 -6.91 18.49
CA SER A 135 11.46 -6.74 18.91
C SER A 135 11.86 -7.79 19.94
#